data_AF-K9T453-F1
#
_entry.id   AF-K9T453-F1
#
_cell.length_a   1.000
_cell.length_b   1.000
_cell.length_c   1.000
_cell.angle_alpha   90.00
_cell.angle_beta   90.00
_cell.angle_gamma   90.00
#
_symmetry.space_group_name_H-M   'P 1'
#
loop_
_entity.id
_entity.type
_entity.pdbx_description
1 polymer ?
#
loop_
_entity_poly.entity_id
_entity_poly.type
_entity_poly.pdbx_seq_one_letter_code
_entity_poly.pdbx_strand_id
1 'polypeptide(L)' 'MQSFFKYLTLAPVMAILSLVILFVVFIELNYFYPGLQYGTYFHSLP' A
#
# COMPACT_ATOMS: atom_id res chain seq x y z
N MET A 1 6.69 -28.01 6.03
CA MET A 1 6.57 -26.58 6.42
C MET A 1 7.77 -25.73 6.03
N GLN A 2 9.02 -26.16 6.25
CA GLN A 2 10.22 -25.34 5.95
C GLN A 2 10.34 -24.88 4.48
N SER A 3 10.04 -25.75 3.50
CA SER A 3 10.06 -25.39 2.08
C SER A 3 8.99 -24.36 1.68
N PHE A 4 7.87 -24.34 2.40
CA PHE A 4 6.79 -23.38 2.20
C PHE A 4 7.20 -21.98 2.67
N PHE A 5 7.83 -21.87 3.84
CA PHE A 5 8.40 -20.59 4.30
C PHE A 5 9.51 -20.09 3.37
N LYS A 6 10.35 -20.99 2.87
CA LYS A 6 11.39 -20.63 1.88
C LYS A 6 10.79 -20.06 0.59
N TYR A 7 9.66 -20.62 0.13
CA TYR A 7 8.92 -20.10 -1.01
C TYR A 7 8.34 -18.70 -0.73
N LEU A 8 7.75 -18.48 0.45
CA LEU A 8 7.22 -17.17 0.85
C LEU A 8 8.30 -16.08 0.87
N THR A 9 9.53 -16.43 1.26
CA THR A 9 10.66 -15.50 1.28
C THR A 9 11.32 -15.26 -0.08
N LEU A 10 10.83 -15.87 -1.16
CA LEU A 10 11.35 -15.60 -2.51
C LEU A 10 11.10 -14.13 -2.86
N ALA A 11 12.11 -13.49 -3.46
CA ALA A 11 12.04 -12.10 -3.88
C ALA A 11 10.75 -11.72 -4.64
N PRO A 12 10.27 -12.48 -5.65
CA PRO A 12 9.01 -12.15 -6.32
C PRO A 12 7.78 -12.26 -5.41
N VAL A 13 7.75 -13.22 -4.49
CA VAL A 13 6.61 -13.41 -3.57
C VAL A 13 6.56 -12.27 -2.56
N MET A 14 7.71 -11.91 -1.99
CA MET A 14 7.84 -10.76 -1.10
C MET A 14 7.50 -9.44 -1.80
N ALA A 15 7.87 -9.29 -3.08
CA ALA A 15 7.50 -8.11 -3.88
C ALA A 15 5.98 -7.97 -4.02
N ILE A 16 5.29 -9.07 -4.38
CA ILE A 16 3.82 -9.08 -4.49
C ILE A 16 3.18 -8.76 -3.13
N LEU A 17 3.64 -9.39 -2.05
CA LEU A 17 3.13 -9.13 -0.70
C LEU A 17 3.31 -7.66 -0.30
N SER A 18 4.48 -7.08 -0.58
CA SER A 18 4.74 -5.66 -0.29
C SER A 18 3.83 -4.72 -1.08
N LEU A 19 3.54 -5.05 -2.34
CA LEU A 19 2.65 -4.26 -3.20
C LEU A 19 1.20 -4.32 -2.70
N VAL A 20 0.73 -5.49 -2.27
CA VAL A 20 -0.60 -5.64 -1.67
C VAL A 20 -0.72 -4.81 -0.39
N ILE A 21 0.29 -4.85 0.49
CA ILE A 21 0.31 -4.06 1.72
C ILE A 21 0.26 -2.56 1.40
N LEU A 22 1.09 -2.09 0.47
CA LEU A 22 1.10 -0.69 0.03
C LEU A 22 -0.26 -0.25 -0.53
N PHE A 23 -0.92 -1.12 -1.30
CA PHE A 23 -2.22 -0.83 -1.87
C PHE A 23 -3.31 -0.68 -0.80
N VAL A 24 -3.31 -1.56 0.21
CA VAL A 24 -4.22 -1.46 1.37
C VAL A 24 -4.00 -0.14 2.11
N VAL A 25 -2.74 0.23 2.36
CA VAL A 25 -2.41 1.52 3.02
C VAL A 25 -2.95 2.70 2.22
N PHE A 26 -2.81 2.70 0.89
CA PHE A 26 -3.37 3.78 0.07
C PHE A 26 -4.89 3.84 0.08
N ILE A 27 -5.58 2.69 0.12
CA ILE A 27 -7.04 2.66 0.27
C ILE A 27 -7.46 3.25 1.62
N GLU A 28 -6.82 2.83 2.71
CA GLU A 28 -7.15 3.32 4.04
C GLU A 28 -6.86 4.82 4.16
N LEU A 29 -5.71 5.28 3.68
CA LEU A 29 -5.39 6.71 3.64
C LEU A 29 -6.39 7.49 2.81
N ASN A 30 -6.88 6.94 1.71
CA ASN A 30 -7.93 7.58 0.91
C ASN A 30 -9.28 7.65 1.64
N TYR A 31 -9.63 6.63 2.42
CA TYR A 31 -10.84 6.63 3.22
C TYR A 31 -10.78 7.67 4.35
N PHE A 32 -9.66 7.72 5.10
CA PHE A 32 -9.50 8.67 6.21
C PHE A 32 -9.21 10.10 5.74
N TYR A 33 -8.51 10.25 4.62
CA TYR A 33 -8.08 11.53 4.08
C TYR A 33 -8.37 11.61 2.58
N PRO A 34 -9.66 11.66 2.18
CA PRO A 34 -10.03 11.73 0.76
C PRO A 34 -9.48 13.00 0.08
N GLY A 35 -9.25 14.06 0.87
CA GLY A 35 -8.64 15.32 0.44
C GLY A 35 -7.12 15.27 0.20
N LEU A 36 -6.46 14.14 0.43
CA LEU A 36 -5.05 13.92 0.06
C LEU A 36 -4.93 13.20 -1.30
N GLN A 37 -5.94 13.26 -2.16
CA GLN A 37 -5.78 12.84 -3.55
C GLN A 37 -5.11 13.93 -4.38
N TYR A 38 -4.37 13.52 -5.42
CA TYR A 38 -3.83 14.44 -6.43
C TYR A 38 -4.99 15.21 -7.08
N GLY A 39 -5.20 16.45 -6.66
CA GLY A 39 -6.33 17.30 -7.05
C GLY A 39 -6.94 18.11 -5.89
N THR A 40 -6.82 17.64 -4.65
CA THR A 40 -7.35 18.27 -3.42
C THR A 40 -6.25 18.73 -2.47
N TYR A 41 -4.99 18.34 -2.73
CA TYR A 41 -3.78 18.82 -2.03
C TYR A 41 -3.47 20.31 -2.23
N PHE A 42 -4.16 20.98 -3.16
CA PHE A 42 -4.02 22.42 -3.32
C PHE A 42 -4.62 23.09 -2.07
N HIS A 43 -3.72 23.65 -1.27
CA HIS A 43 -3.94 24.58 -0.15
C HIS A 43 -5.36 25.13 -0.14
N SER A 44 -6.17 24.73 0.86
CA SER A 44 -7.40 25.45 1.16
C SER A 44 -7.02 26.89 1.46
N LEU A 45 -7.15 27.77 0.46
CA LEU A 45 -7.04 29.20 0.64
C LEU A 45 -8.03 29.61 1.74
N PRO A 46 -7.64 30.58 2.61
CA PRO A 46 -8.39 30.93 3.81
C PRO A 46 -9.85 31.31 3.54
#